data_AF-P81744-F1
#
_entry.id   AF-P81744-F1
#
_cell.length_a   1.000
_cell.length_b   1.000
_cell.length_c   1.000
_cell.angle_alpha   90.00
_cell.angle_beta   90.00
_cell.angle_gamma   90.00
#
_symmetry.space_group_name_H-M   'P 1'
#
loop_
_entity.id
_entity.type
_entity.pdbx_description
1 polymer ?
#
loop_
_entity_poly.entity_id
_entity_poly.type
_entity_poly.pdbx_seq_one_letter_code
_entity_poly.pdbx_strand_id
1 'polypeptide(L)' 'SCIDFGGDCDGEKDDCQCCRSNGYCSCYNLFGYLKSGCKCEVGTSAEFRRICRRKAKQCYNSDPDKCVSVYKPKRR' A
#
# COMPACT_ATOMS: atom_id res chain seq x y z
N SER A 1 12.02 8.17 5.54
CA SER A 1 11.50 8.48 4.20
C SER A 1 10.65 7.32 3.73
N CYS A 2 9.51 7.59 3.12
CA CYS A 2 8.67 6.58 2.48
C CYS A 2 8.73 6.77 0.95
N ILE A 3 8.39 5.73 0.20
CA ILE A 3 8.43 5.63 -1.26
C ILE A 3 7.12 6.17 -1.82
N ASP A 4 7.20 7.14 -2.73
CA ASP A 4 6.01 7.69 -3.38
C ASP A 4 5.40 6.70 -4.39
N PHE A 5 4.19 6.99 -4.87
CA PHE A 5 3.54 6.17 -5.88
C PHE A 5 4.43 6.06 -7.13
N GLY A 6 4.58 4.84 -7.64
CA GLY A 6 5.44 4.53 -8.78
C GLY A 6 6.92 4.34 -8.44
N GLY A 7 7.34 4.60 -7.20
CA GLY A 7 8.69 4.30 -6.74
C GLY A 7 8.91 2.80 -6.54
N ASP A 8 10.14 2.34 -6.74
CA ASP A 8 10.53 0.94 -6.57
C ASP A 8 10.55 0.54 -5.08
N CYS A 9 9.97 -0.60 -4.75
CA CYS A 9 9.92 -1.15 -3.39
C CYS A 9 10.48 -2.59 -3.39
N ASP A 10 10.90 -3.09 -2.22
CA ASP A 10 11.58 -4.39 -2.09
C ASP A 10 10.64 -5.63 -2.06
N GLY A 11 9.33 -5.41 -2.30
CA GLY A 11 8.32 -6.45 -2.44
C GLY A 11 7.24 -6.48 -1.37
N GLU A 12 6.34 -7.47 -1.42
CA GLU A 12 5.14 -7.55 -0.55
C GLU A 12 5.43 -7.48 0.96
N LYS A 13 6.66 -7.78 1.39
CA LYS A 13 7.08 -7.66 2.80
C LYS A 13 7.15 -6.21 3.28
N ASP A 14 7.20 -5.26 2.36
CA ASP A 14 7.52 -3.86 2.64
C ASP A 14 6.48 -2.90 2.04
N ASP A 15 5.18 -3.28 2.12
CA ASP A 15 4.07 -2.33 1.95
C ASP A 15 4.23 -1.07 2.83
N CYS A 16 4.98 -1.21 3.93
CA CYS A 16 5.40 -0.17 4.87
C CYS A 16 6.22 0.95 4.22
N GLN A 17 6.98 0.61 3.18
CA GLN A 17 7.82 1.58 2.50
C GLN A 17 6.99 2.59 1.73
N CYS A 18 5.82 2.24 1.19
CA CYS A 18 5.00 3.17 0.42
C CYS A 18 4.42 4.29 1.31
N CYS A 19 4.43 5.55 0.87
CA CYS A 19 3.95 6.67 1.71
C CYS A 19 2.44 6.64 1.98
N ARG A 20 1.66 6.17 1.02
CA ARG A 20 0.19 6.20 1.10
C ARG A 20 -0.35 5.12 2.03
N SER A 21 -1.43 5.42 2.76
CA SER A 21 -2.15 4.44 3.58
C SER A 21 -2.81 3.34 2.74
N ASN A 22 -3.19 3.66 1.50
CA ASN A 22 -3.59 2.69 0.47
C ASN A 22 -2.46 2.38 -0.52
N GLY A 23 -1.23 2.71 -0.17
CA GLY A 23 -0.05 2.30 -0.92
C GLY A 23 0.34 0.89 -0.54
N TYR A 24 0.52 0.03 -1.53
CA TYR A 24 1.04 -1.32 -1.39
C TYR A 24 2.17 -1.56 -2.38
N CYS A 25 3.08 -2.45 -2.03
CA CYS A 25 4.17 -2.85 -2.90
C CYS A 25 3.69 -3.97 -3.82
N SER A 26 3.48 -3.63 -5.08
CA SER A 26 3.01 -4.55 -6.11
C SER A 26 4.20 -5.04 -6.94
N CYS A 27 4.56 -6.31 -6.77
CA CYS A 27 5.57 -6.96 -7.59
C CYS A 27 4.98 -7.44 -8.91
N TYR A 28 5.58 -7.02 -10.02
CA TYR A 28 5.24 -7.55 -11.33
C TYR A 28 6.44 -8.31 -11.89
N ASN A 29 6.14 -9.46 -12.49
CA ASN A 29 7.09 -10.22 -13.29
C ASN A 29 6.77 -9.97 -14.75
N LEU A 30 7.60 -9.21 -15.44
CA LEU A 30 7.46 -9.02 -16.87
C LEU A 30 8.14 -10.18 -17.59
N PHE A 31 7.34 -11.07 -18.20
CA PHE A 31 7.71 -12.17 -19.10
C PHE A 31 8.99 -12.94 -18.74
N GLY A 32 8.80 -14.09 -18.09
CA GLY A 32 9.78 -15.17 -18.03
C GLY A 32 10.91 -14.94 -17.05
N TYR A 33 11.80 -13.98 -17.31
CA TYR A 33 13.06 -13.81 -16.55
C TYR A 33 13.69 -12.40 -16.69
N LEU A 34 13.06 -11.43 -17.37
CA LEU A 34 13.78 -10.21 -17.79
C LEU A 34 13.71 -9.02 -16.84
N LYS A 35 12.69 -8.91 -15.99
CA LYS A 35 12.63 -7.88 -14.94
C LYS A 35 11.55 -8.23 -13.91
N SER A 36 11.97 -8.68 -12.73
CA SER A 36 11.13 -8.63 -11.54
C SER A 36 11.36 -7.26 -10.91
N GLY A 37 10.30 -6.48 -10.80
CA GLY A 37 10.33 -5.20 -10.11
C GLY A 37 9.11 -5.11 -9.22
N CYS A 38 9.24 -4.46 -8.09
CA CYS A 38 8.09 -4.12 -7.28
C CYS A 38 7.98 -2.61 -7.19
N LYS A 39 6.76 -2.10 -7.29
CA LYS A 39 6.49 -0.67 -7.24
C LYS A 39 5.39 -0.37 -6.25
N CYS A 40 5.48 0.81 -5.64
CA CYS A 40 4.42 1.32 -4.80
C CYS A 40 3.22 1.69 -5.66
N GLU A 41 2.17 0.88 -5.60
CA GLU A 41 0.90 1.14 -6.25
C GLU A 41 -0.12 1.68 -5.25
N VAL A 42 -1.04 2.51 -5.72
CA VAL A 42 -2.14 3.02 -4.91
C VAL A 42 -3.38 2.19 -5.24
N GLY A 43 -3.91 1.52 -4.22
CA GLY A 43 -5.17 0.80 -4.33
C GLY A 43 -6.34 1.74 -4.60
N THR A 44 -7.30 1.27 -5.38
CA THR A 44 -8.59 1.94 -5.55
C THR A 44 -9.32 2.07 -4.21
N SER A 45 -10.34 2.92 -4.12
CA SER A 45 -11.14 3.08 -2.90
C SER A 45 -11.76 1.78 -2.39
N ALA A 46 -12.02 0.81 -3.28
CA ALA A 46 -12.50 -0.52 -2.92
C ALA A 46 -11.41 -1.33 -2.20
N GLU A 47 -10.18 -1.30 -2.71
CA GLU A 47 -9.04 -2.02 -2.13
C GLU A 47 -8.39 -1.25 -0.96
N PHE A 48 -8.70 0.04 -0.77
CA PHE A 48 -8.16 0.89 0.31
C PHE A 48 -8.20 0.18 1.66
N ARG A 49 -9.36 -0.35 2.04
CA ARG A 49 -9.56 -0.98 3.34
C ARG A 49 -8.75 -2.27 3.47
N ARG A 50 -8.66 -3.06 2.40
CA ARG A 50 -7.90 -4.31 2.37
C ARG A 50 -6.41 -4.03 2.48
N ILE A 51 -5.89 -3.11 1.66
CA ILE A 51 -4.48 -2.72 1.63
C ILE A 51 -4.08 -2.07 2.94
N CYS A 52 -4.85 -1.09 3.42
CA CYS A 52 -4.52 -0.41 4.65
C CYS A 52 -4.53 -1.36 5.85
N ARG A 53 -5.48 -2.31 5.94
CA ARG A 53 -5.46 -3.33 7.00
C ARG A 53 -4.28 -4.29 6.87
N ARG A 54 -3.93 -4.69 5.65
CA ARG A 54 -2.74 -5.52 5.40
C ARG A 54 -1.50 -4.79 5.88
N LYS A 55 -1.35 -3.52 5.49
CA LYS A 55 -0.26 -2.64 5.91
C LYS A 55 -0.24 -2.41 7.42
N ALA A 56 -1.37 -2.15 8.05
CA ALA A 56 -1.48 -2.01 9.51
C ALA A 56 -1.04 -3.27 10.26
N LYS A 57 -1.28 -4.46 9.68
CA LYS A 57 -0.86 -5.73 10.26
C LYS A 57 0.63 -6.01 10.06
N GLN A 58 1.19 -5.65 8.90
CA GLN A 58 2.60 -5.89 8.58
C GLN A 58 3.52 -4.83 9.19
N CYS A 59 3.10 -3.58 9.11
CA CYS A 59 3.80 -2.42 9.61
C CYS A 59 3.27 -2.13 11.00
N TYR A 60 4.02 -2.54 12.03
CA TYR A 60 3.76 -2.27 13.46
C TYR A 60 3.61 -0.77 13.84
N ASN A 61 3.50 0.13 12.85
CA ASN A 61 3.41 1.58 12.94
C ASN A 61 2.17 2.21 12.26
N SER A 62 1.29 1.41 11.65
CA SER A 62 0.06 1.94 11.03
C SER A 62 -1.15 1.49 11.82
N ASP A 63 -1.74 2.44 12.56
CA ASP A 63 -2.97 2.21 13.31
C ASP A 63 -4.07 1.71 12.37
N PRO A 64 -4.65 0.50 12.56
CA PRO A 64 -5.71 -0.01 11.70
C PRO A 64 -6.95 0.88 11.74
N ASP A 65 -7.07 1.74 12.76
CA ASP A 65 -8.14 2.73 12.88
C ASP A 65 -7.99 3.87 11.85
N LYS A 66 -6.77 4.17 11.39
CA LYS A 66 -6.53 5.12 10.28
C LYS A 66 -6.98 4.58 8.92
N CYS A 67 -7.32 3.30 8.85
CA CYS A 67 -7.87 2.65 7.65
C CYS A 67 -9.39 2.82 7.51
N VAL A 68 -10.01 3.68 8.31
CA VAL A 68 -11.36 4.16 8.02
C VAL A 68 -11.32 4.92 6.71
N SER A 69 -12.09 4.46 5.74
CA SER A 69 -12.29 5.17 4.49
C SER A 69 -12.67 6.62 4.81
N VAL A 70 -12.23 7.55 3.97
CA VAL A 70 -12.54 8.99 4.04
C VAL A 70 -14.05 9.27 3.81
N TYR A 71 -14.90 8.27 4.07
CA TYR A 71 -16.35 8.29 4.03
C TYR A 71 -16.91 8.23 5.46
N LYS A 72 -16.38 9.04 6.38
CA LYS A 72 -17.26 9.59 7.41
C LYS A 72 -17.83 10.88 6.83
N PRO A 73 -19.10 10.93 6.40
CA PRO A 73 -19.76 12.22 6.32
C PRO A 73 -19.56 12.88 7.69
N LYS A 74 -19.14 14.14 7.72
CA LYS A 74 -19.24 14.99 8.91
C LYS A 74 -20.70 14.92 9.38
N ARG A 75 -21.03 13.99 10.27
CA ARG A 75 -22.20 14.10 11.13
C ARG A 75 -21.79 15.06 12.24
N ARG A 76 -21.94 16.36 11.94
CA ARG A 76 -22.30 17.34 12.95
C ARG A 76 -23.74 17.09 13.36
#